data_AF-A0A6N7Y0C8-F1
#
_entry.id   AF-A0A6N7Y0C8-F1
#
_cell.length_a   1.000
_cell.length_b   1.000
_cell.length_c   1.000
_cell.angle_alpha   90.00
_cell.angle_beta   90.00
_cell.angle_gamma   90.00
#
_symmetry.space_group_name_H-M   'P 1'
#
loop_
_entity.id
_entity.type
_entity.pdbx_description
1 polymer ?
#
loop_
_entity_poly.entity_id
_entity_poly.type
_entity_poly.pdbx_seq_one_letter_code
_entity_poly.pdbx_strand_id
1 'polypeptide(L)'
;MPNRILINEGYEDRIRSRMGVSEPYLPNEDINKPDIITIAEANIISMIPGYENIAIGGDSRAYLETAVVLECCILLSPSMSARLPKKEGGPHASHELYINWDNKKAEFKEERDSYIGKLFELEFPNDLPSSLPHFTVTYPIRKWLI
;
A
#
# COMPACT_ATOMS: atom_id res chain seq x y z
N MET A 1 20.80 -2.72 -6.61
CA MET A 1 20.14 -2.68 -7.94
C MET A 1 19.30 -1.41 -7.99
N PRO A 2 19.09 -0.79 -9.17
CA PRO A 2 18.16 0.33 -9.28
C PRO A 2 16.73 -0.11 -8.96
N ASN A 3 15.96 0.77 -8.31
CA ASN A 3 14.54 0.57 -8.02
C ASN A 3 13.75 0.45 -9.33
N ARG A 4 12.76 -0.43 -9.37
CA ARG A 4 11.96 -0.73 -10.57
C ARG A 4 10.69 0.08 -10.66
N ILE A 5 10.11 0.44 -9.51
CA ILE A 5 8.82 1.11 -9.40
C ILE A 5 9.00 2.48 -8.74
N LEU A 6 9.69 2.52 -7.60
CA LEU A 6 9.95 3.76 -6.86
C LEU A 6 11.17 4.47 -7.46
N ILE A 7 10.98 5.05 -8.65
CA ILE A 7 12.02 5.75 -9.43
C ILE A 7 12.09 7.24 -9.08
N ASN A 8 10.97 7.82 -8.63
CA ASN A 8 10.90 9.24 -8.26
C ASN A 8 11.54 9.48 -6.89
N GLU A 9 12.30 10.56 -6.73
CA GLU A 9 12.86 10.97 -5.43
C GLU A 9 11.75 11.36 -4.42
N GLY A 10 12.01 11.18 -3.13
CA GLY A 10 11.10 11.59 -2.04
C GLY A 10 10.05 10.55 -1.62
N TYR A 11 10.17 9.30 -2.08
CA TYR A 11 9.32 8.22 -1.60
C TYR A 11 9.62 7.87 -0.12
N GLU A 12 10.83 8.14 0.36
CA GLU A 12 11.22 7.96 1.76
C GLU A 12 10.36 8.83 2.69
N ASP A 13 10.11 10.09 2.28
CA ASP A 13 9.24 11.01 3.01
C ASP A 13 7.78 10.53 3.00
N ARG A 14 7.32 9.93 1.88
CA ARG A 14 5.98 9.32 1.80
C ARG A 14 5.83 8.15 2.76
N ILE A 15 6.83 7.27 2.83
CA ILE A 15 6.87 6.13 3.76
C ILE A 15 6.83 6.63 5.20
N ARG A 16 7.70 7.60 5.54
CA ARG A 16 7.75 8.21 6.88
C ARG A 16 6.42 8.88 7.27
N SER A 17 5.82 9.63 6.35
CA SER A 17 4.52 10.29 6.54
C SER A 17 3.40 9.28 6.79
N ARG A 18 3.38 8.15 6.06
CA ARG A 18 2.39 7.09 6.26
C ARG A 18 2.57 6.35 7.58
N MET A 19 3.82 6.13 7.98
CA MET A 19 4.14 5.50 9.26
C MET A 19 3.90 6.43 10.46
N GLY A 20 3.86 7.75 10.23
CA GLY A 20 3.77 8.76 11.29
C GLY A 20 5.07 8.92 12.07
N VAL A 21 6.22 8.74 11.40
CA VAL A 21 7.55 8.70 12.03
C VAL A 21 8.45 9.76 11.39
N SER A 22 9.31 10.40 12.18
CA SER A 22 10.29 11.37 11.69
C SER A 22 11.60 10.71 11.25
N GLU A 23 12.36 11.41 10.41
CA GLU A 23 13.66 10.95 9.89
C GLU A 23 14.66 10.45 10.95
N PRO A 24 14.79 11.06 12.15
CA PRO A 24 15.71 10.55 13.18
C PRO A 24 15.43 9.12 13.64
N TYR A 25 14.17 8.67 13.55
CA TYR A 25 13.76 7.32 13.97
C TYR A 25 13.78 6.31 12.81
N LEU A 26 13.71 6.80 11.57
CA LEU A 26 13.73 6.00 10.36
C LEU A 26 14.53 6.74 9.26
N PRO A 27 15.86 6.64 9.27
CA PRO A 27 16.70 7.31 8.28
C PRO A 27 16.55 6.68 6.89
N ASN A 28 16.88 7.44 5.85
CA ASN A 28 16.81 6.98 4.46
C ASN A 28 17.63 5.71 4.22
N GLU A 29 18.77 5.57 4.90
CA GLU A 29 19.61 4.39 4.82
C GLU A 29 18.90 3.10 5.24
N ASP A 30 17.97 3.17 6.19
CA ASP A 30 17.19 2.02 6.65
C ASP A 30 16.06 1.68 5.68
N ILE A 31 15.43 2.69 5.09
CA ILE A 31 14.41 2.51 4.06
C ILE A 31 15.05 1.93 2.80
N ASN A 32 16.21 2.45 2.41
CA ASN A 32 16.90 2.11 1.16
C ASN A 32 17.68 0.79 1.22
N LYS A 33 17.50 0.00 2.28
CA LYS A 33 18.03 -1.36 2.36
C LYS A 33 17.38 -2.24 1.29
N PRO A 34 18.15 -3.13 0.65
CA PRO A 34 17.62 -4.05 -0.35
C PRO A 34 16.52 -4.95 0.24
N ASP A 35 16.66 -5.33 1.51
CA ASP A 35 15.68 -6.16 2.23
C ASP A 35 14.31 -5.48 2.39
N ILE A 36 14.24 -4.15 2.23
CA ILE A 36 12.99 -3.39 2.30
C ILE A 36 12.50 -3.11 0.88
N ILE A 37 13.21 -2.28 0.11
CA ILE A 37 12.71 -1.83 -1.21
C ILE A 37 12.68 -2.96 -2.21
N THR A 38 13.76 -3.74 -2.32
CA THR A 38 13.84 -4.78 -3.36
C THR A 38 12.81 -5.88 -3.11
N ILE A 39 12.60 -6.24 -1.85
CA ILE A 39 11.58 -7.23 -1.46
C ILE A 39 10.18 -6.65 -1.64
N ALA A 40 9.92 -5.41 -1.24
CA ALA A 40 8.62 -4.76 -1.42
C ALA A 40 8.23 -4.70 -2.90
N GLU A 41 9.14 -4.25 -3.76
CA GLU A 41 8.90 -4.22 -5.20
C GLU A 41 8.70 -5.63 -5.76
N ALA A 42 9.52 -6.61 -5.37
CA ALA A 42 9.36 -7.99 -5.84
C ALA A 42 8.01 -8.60 -5.44
N ASN A 43 7.53 -8.34 -4.22
CA ASN A 43 6.23 -8.81 -3.75
C ASN A 43 5.09 -8.22 -4.60
N ILE A 44 5.08 -6.90 -4.80
CA ILE A 44 4.03 -6.24 -5.59
C ILE A 44 4.10 -6.67 -7.07
N ILE A 45 5.29 -6.75 -7.65
CA ILE A 45 5.50 -7.23 -9.03
C ILE A 45 4.97 -8.66 -9.20
N SER A 46 5.16 -9.52 -8.19
CA SER A 46 4.66 -10.90 -8.25
C SER A 46 3.12 -10.99 -8.22
N MET A 47 2.45 -9.98 -7.65
CA MET A 47 0.99 -9.93 -7.54
C MET A 47 0.33 -9.32 -8.77
N ILE A 48 1.03 -8.45 -9.51
CA ILE A 48 0.46 -7.68 -10.62
C ILE A 48 1.01 -8.20 -11.95
N PRO A 49 0.20 -8.90 -12.77
CA PRO A 49 0.62 -9.28 -14.10
C PRO A 49 0.85 -8.03 -14.96
N GLY A 50 1.87 -8.02 -15.82
CA GLY A 50 2.09 -6.92 -16.76
C GLY A 50 2.40 -5.56 -16.14
N TYR A 51 2.94 -5.53 -14.90
CA TYR A 51 3.25 -4.28 -14.17
C TYR A 51 4.06 -3.25 -14.99
N GLU A 52 4.90 -3.73 -15.92
CA GLU A 52 5.71 -2.88 -16.80
C GLU A 52 4.86 -1.93 -17.64
N ASN A 53 3.68 -2.37 -18.12
CA ASN A 53 2.80 -1.53 -18.91
C ASN A 53 2.13 -0.45 -18.05
N ILE A 54 1.81 -0.79 -16.80
CA ILE A 54 1.15 0.08 -15.83
C ILE A 54 2.12 1.17 -15.33
N ALA A 55 3.41 0.84 -15.23
CA ALA A 55 4.46 1.75 -14.82
C ALA A 55 4.71 2.90 -15.84
N ILE A 56 4.20 2.79 -17.07
CA ILE A 56 4.49 3.72 -18.17
C ILE A 56 3.69 5.04 -18.06
N GLY A 57 2.55 5.07 -17.36
CA GLY A 57 1.91 6.34 -16.97
C GLY A 57 0.40 6.29 -16.73
N GLY A 58 -0.10 7.28 -15.98
CA GLY A 58 -1.53 7.45 -15.65
C GLY A 58 -1.84 7.29 -14.16
N ASP A 59 -3.13 7.27 -13.82
CA ASP A 59 -3.62 7.12 -12.44
C ASP A 59 -3.22 5.76 -11.84
N SER A 60 -3.16 4.72 -12.67
CA SER A 60 -2.75 3.36 -12.29
C SER A 60 -1.32 3.28 -11.74
N ARG A 61 -0.42 4.13 -12.25
CA ARG A 61 0.94 4.27 -11.70
C ARG A 61 0.91 4.80 -10.27
N ALA A 62 0.06 5.79 -9.97
CA ALA A 62 -0.05 6.34 -8.63
C ALA A 62 -0.56 5.29 -7.62
N TYR A 63 -1.48 4.42 -8.04
CA TYR A 63 -1.93 3.28 -7.25
C TYR A 63 -0.82 2.25 -7.02
N LEU A 64 -0.06 1.92 -8.08
CA LEU A 64 1.07 0.99 -8.00
C LEU A 64 2.18 1.50 -7.08
N GLU A 65 2.59 2.77 -7.21
CA GLU A 65 3.58 3.39 -6.32
C GLU A 65 3.10 3.39 -4.86
N THR A 66 1.81 3.69 -4.64
CA THR A 66 1.22 3.70 -3.29
C THR A 66 1.19 2.30 -2.68
N ALA A 67 0.88 1.27 -3.47
CA ALA A 67 0.91 -0.12 -3.03
C ALA A 67 2.33 -0.55 -2.59
N VAL A 68 3.37 -0.17 -3.34
CA VAL A 68 4.77 -0.43 -2.95
C VAL A 68 5.15 0.31 -1.66
N VAL A 69 4.75 1.58 -1.52
CA VAL A 69 4.98 2.35 -0.28
C VAL A 69 4.36 1.65 0.93
N LEU A 70 3.13 1.14 0.80
CA LEU A 70 2.46 0.40 1.88
C LEU A 70 3.16 -0.94 2.17
N GLU A 71 3.66 -1.63 1.15
CA GLU A 71 4.45 -2.85 1.34
C GLU A 71 5.74 -2.57 2.12
N CYS A 72 6.44 -1.46 1.83
CA CYS A 72 7.58 -1.01 2.63
C CYS A 72 7.17 -0.77 4.09
N CYS A 73 6.03 -0.11 4.34
CA CYS A 73 5.52 0.10 5.69
C CYS A 73 5.26 -1.23 6.43
N ILE A 74 4.71 -2.24 5.74
CA ILE A 74 4.44 -3.57 6.29
C ILE A 74 5.75 -4.28 6.70
N LEU A 75 6.80 -4.19 5.87
CA LEU A 75 8.11 -4.77 6.13
C LEU A 75 8.84 -4.06 7.27
N LEU A 76 8.69 -2.74 7.39
CA LEU A 76 9.31 -1.94 8.44
C LEU A 76 8.61 -2.08 9.80
N SER A 77 7.28 -2.31 9.81
CA SER A 77 6.44 -2.35 11.02
C SER A 77 7.00 -3.21 12.18
N PRO A 78 7.50 -4.45 11.96
CA PRO A 78 8.08 -5.27 13.04
C PRO A 78 9.33 -4.67 13.68
N SER A 79 10.10 -3.87 12.94
CA SER A 79 11.31 -3.22 13.45
C SER A 79 11.00 -1.94 14.22
N MET A 80 9.84 -1.32 13.99
CA MET A 80 9.47 -0.04 14.58
C MET A 80 9.28 -0.10 16.09
N SER A 81 8.79 -1.22 16.62
CA SER A 81 8.62 -1.41 18.06
C SER A 81 9.96 -1.38 18.83
N ALA A 82 11.07 -1.65 18.15
CA ALA A 82 12.41 -1.59 18.72
C ALA A 82 13.08 -0.21 18.53
N ARG A 83 12.69 0.54 17.49
CA ARG A 83 13.26 1.84 17.12
C ARG A 83 12.67 3.00 17.91
N LEU A 84 11.40 2.90 18.32
CA LEU A 84 10.70 3.97 19.03
C LEU A 84 10.78 3.82 20.54
N PRO A 85 11.00 4.91 21.29
CA PRO A 85 11.00 4.86 22.75
C PRO A 85 9.61 4.48 23.26
N LYS A 86 9.53 3.45 24.11
CA LYS A 86 8.27 2.97 24.70
C LYS A 86 7.60 3.99 25.63
N LYS A 87 8.34 5.01 26.07
CA LYS A 87 7.88 6.14 26.89
C LYS A 87 8.71 7.38 26.56
N GLU A 88 8.05 8.49 26.25
CA GLU A 88 8.66 9.83 26.28
C GLU A 88 8.13 10.57 27.52
N GLY A 89 9.03 10.90 28.44
CA GLY A 89 8.72 11.64 29.66
C GLY A 89 9.20 13.08 29.56
N GLY A 90 8.27 14.03 29.46
CA GLY A 90 8.55 15.45 29.62
C GLY A 90 8.37 15.91 31.09
N PRO A 91 8.91 17.08 31.49
CA PRO A 91 8.82 17.59 32.87
C PRO A 91 7.39 17.76 33.40
N HIS A 92 6.37 17.83 32.53
CA HIS A 92 4.97 18.09 32.89
C HIS A 92 3.97 17.06 32.33
N ALA A 93 4.40 16.07 31.53
CA ALA A 93 3.54 15.00 31.03
C ALA A 93 4.37 13.81 30.53
N SER A 94 3.99 12.59 30.92
CA SER A 94 4.42 11.35 30.25
C SER A 94 3.32 10.92 29.30
N HIS A 95 3.61 10.87 28.00
CA HIS A 95 2.71 10.27 27.03
C HIS A 95 3.17 8.84 26.75
N GLU A 96 2.32 7.86 27.05
CA GLU A 96 2.51 6.50 26.58
C GLU A 96 2.14 6.44 25.10
N LEU A 97 3.14 6.56 24.23
CA LEU A 97 3.04 6.32 22.79
C LEU A 97 3.00 4.80 22.54
N TYR A 98 2.01 4.11 23.10
CA TYR A 98 1.79 2.70 22.78
C TYR A 98 1.10 2.59 21.43
N ILE A 99 1.89 2.52 20.36
CA ILE A 99 1.41 2.18 19.03
C ILE A 99 1.48 0.67 18.88
N ASN A 100 0.34 0.03 18.66
CA ASN A 100 0.30 -1.39 18.31
C ASN A 100 0.69 -1.54 16.82
N TRP A 101 1.97 -1.83 16.59
CA TRP A 101 2.54 -2.02 15.25
C TRP A 101 1.98 -3.25 14.53
N ASP A 102 1.49 -4.27 15.24
CA ASP A 102 0.83 -5.41 14.61
C ASP A 102 -0.54 -5.03 14.03
N ASN A 103 -1.31 -4.21 14.76
CA ASN A 103 -2.56 -3.65 14.24
C ASN A 103 -2.29 -2.72 13.05
N LYS A 104 -1.30 -1.82 13.16
CA LYS A 104 -0.90 -0.95 12.04
C LYS A 104 -0.46 -1.74 10.81
N LYS A 105 0.27 -2.83 11.00
CA LYS A 105 0.65 -3.74 9.92
C LYS A 105 -0.57 -4.37 9.24
N ALA A 106 -1.61 -4.73 10.00
CA ALA A 106 -2.85 -5.25 9.43
C ALA A 106 -3.59 -4.17 8.62
N GLU A 107 -3.70 -2.95 9.15
CA GLU A 107 -4.28 -1.79 8.43
C GLU A 107 -3.55 -1.52 7.11
N PHE A 108 -2.22 -1.52 7.12
CA PHE A 108 -1.43 -1.31 5.89
C PHE A 108 -1.62 -2.42 4.86
N LYS A 109 -1.81 -3.67 5.30
CA LYS A 109 -2.13 -4.80 4.39
C LYS A 109 -3.49 -4.61 3.73
N GLU A 110 -4.51 -4.26 4.50
CA GLU A 110 -5.86 -4.02 3.97
C GLU A 110 -5.85 -2.83 2.99
N GLU A 111 -5.16 -1.74 3.31
CA GLU A 111 -5.04 -0.58 2.43
C GLU A 111 -4.28 -0.95 1.14
N ARG A 112 -3.18 -1.71 1.24
CA ARG A 112 -2.42 -2.21 0.08
C ARG A 112 -3.31 -3.06 -0.83
N ASP A 113 -4.05 -4.00 -0.26
CA ASP A 113 -4.92 -4.91 -1.01
C ASP A 113 -6.07 -4.14 -1.68
N SER A 114 -6.60 -3.10 -1.04
CA SER A 114 -7.58 -2.18 -1.63
C SER A 114 -7.02 -1.45 -2.85
N TYR A 115 -5.80 -0.93 -2.78
CA TYR A 115 -5.15 -0.26 -3.91
C TYR A 115 -4.79 -1.20 -5.04
N ILE A 116 -4.32 -2.41 -4.72
CA ILE A 116 -4.12 -3.47 -5.72
C ILE A 116 -5.45 -3.81 -6.39
N GLY A 117 -6.53 -3.97 -5.61
CA GLY A 117 -7.87 -4.22 -6.14
C GLY A 117 -8.34 -3.14 -7.13
N LYS A 118 -8.20 -1.86 -6.78
CA LYS A 118 -8.50 -0.74 -7.69
C LYS A 118 -7.65 -0.74 -8.95
N LEU A 119 -6.37 -1.10 -8.82
CA LEU A 119 -5.48 -1.22 -9.96
C LEU A 119 -5.93 -2.35 -10.89
N PHE A 120 -6.37 -3.49 -10.34
CA PHE A 120 -6.98 -4.55 -11.12
C PHE A 120 -8.28 -4.11 -11.81
N GLU A 121 -9.12 -3.33 -11.13
CA GLU A 121 -10.34 -2.76 -11.70
C GLU A 121 -10.09 -1.86 -12.91
N LEU A 122 -9.02 -1.05 -12.86
CA LEU A 122 -8.66 -0.12 -13.91
C LEU A 122 -7.98 -0.78 -15.11
N GLU A 123 -7.01 -1.67 -14.85
CA GLU A 123 -6.13 -2.22 -15.88
C GLU A 123 -6.65 -3.56 -16.45
N PHE A 124 -7.42 -4.31 -15.66
CA PHE A 124 -7.93 -5.63 -16.03
C PHE A 124 -9.46 -5.73 -15.94
N PRO A 125 -10.24 -4.82 -16.56
CA PRO A 125 -11.70 -4.79 -16.43
C PRO A 125 -12.38 -6.08 -16.90
N ASN A 126 -11.72 -6.86 -17.77
CA ASN A 126 -12.25 -8.11 -18.34
C ASN A 126 -11.87 -9.38 -17.56
N ASP A 127 -10.85 -9.33 -16.69
CA ASP A 127 -10.36 -10.50 -15.93
C ASP A 127 -10.89 -10.54 -14.48
N LEU A 128 -11.74 -9.57 -14.11
CA LEU A 128 -12.32 -9.51 -12.77
C LEU A 128 -13.49 -10.50 -12.66
N PRO A 129 -13.56 -11.32 -11.59
CA PRO A 129 -14.84 -11.87 -11.19
C PRO A 129 -15.76 -10.71 -10.81
N SER A 130 -17.00 -10.74 -11.30
CA SER A 130 -18.07 -9.73 -11.14
C SER A 130 -18.49 -9.50 -9.67
N SER A 131 -17.56 -9.13 -8.80
CA SER A 131 -17.77 -9.00 -7.36
C SER A 131 -18.50 -7.72 -6.97
N LEU A 132 -18.67 -6.79 -7.91
CA LEU A 132 -19.71 -5.77 -7.82
C LEU A 132 -21.01 -6.37 -8.37
N PRO A 133 -22.07 -6.52 -7.55
CA PRO A 133 -23.35 -6.99 -8.03
C PRO A 133 -23.89 -5.99 -9.04
N HIS A 134 -23.68 -6.26 -10.32
CA HIS A 134 -24.39 -5.59 -11.39
C HIS A 134 -25.82 -6.10 -11.36
N PHE A 135 -26.65 -5.47 -10.52
CA PHE A 135 -28.08 -5.65 -10.62
C PHE A 135 -28.49 -5.21 -12.02
N THR A 136 -28.87 -6.19 -12.84
CA THR A 136 -29.43 -5.94 -14.15
C THR A 136 -30.94 -6.02 -14.00
N VAL A 137 -31.63 -4.88 -14.12
CA VAL A 137 -33.10 -4.86 -14.22
C VAL A 137 -33.49 -5.56 -15.50
N THR A 138 -33.87 -6.83 -15.40
CA THR A 138 -34.60 -7.48 -16.48
C THR A 138 -36.06 -7.07 -16.35
N TYR A 139 -36.52 -6.17 -17.21
CA TYR A 139 -37.95 -5.86 -17.30
C TYR A 139 -38.68 -7.12 -17.78
N PRO A 140 -39.68 -7.64 -17.05
CA PRO A 140 -40.47 -8.76 -17.54
C PRO A 140 -41.30 -8.31 -18.74
N ILE A 141 -41.01 -8.88 -19.91
CA ILE A 141 -41.82 -8.68 -21.12
C ILE A 141 -43.15 -9.40 -20.90
N ARG A 142 -44.22 -8.66 -20.58
CA ARG A 142 -45.58 -9.21 -20.61
C ARG A 142 -45.99 -9.42 -22.07
N LYS A 143 -45.91 -10.66 -22.55
CA LYS A 143 -46.63 -11.07 -23.76
C LYS A 143 -48.11 -11.14 -23.42
N TRP A 144 -48.87 -10.13 -23.82
CA TRP A 144 -50.32 -10.25 -23.89
C TRP A 144 -50.64 -11.16 -25.07
N LEU A 145 -51.17 -12.35 -24.78
CA LEU A 145 -51.79 -13.21 -25.79
C LEU A 145 -53.10 -12.53 -26.23
N ILE A 146 -53.15 -12.14 -27.50
CA ILE A 146 -54.38 -11.72 -28.21
C ILE A 146 -54.96 -12.95 -28.88
#